data_AF-G1XEI0-F1
#
_entry.id   AF-G1XEI0-F1
#
_cell.length_a   1.000
_cell.length_b   1.000
_cell.length_c   1.000
_cell.angle_alpha   90.00
_cell.angle_beta   90.00
_cell.angle_gamma   90.00
#
_symmetry.space_group_name_H-M   'P 1'
#
loop_
_entity.id
_entity.type
_entity.pdbx_description
1 polymer ?
#
loop_
_entity_poly.entity_id
_entity_poly.type
_entity_poly.pdbx_seq_one_letter_code
_entity_poly.pdbx_strand_id
1 'polypeptide(L)'
;MTRPDEKPDVKFQIGTTKALHQLMFIWAELRRRVLAALSLVKEIPAHPFIVSPGPELCHSNGEPKMRTSLQEARAMLKDNVERLDSLTEKTKALNSLVFNLANLHDSRAAVEEARAANAVATSLQRITSLTFVYLPITLAATIYGMNLSPITGDEGQKGIWAFFAVSAGLLVVTIGVLGIWIWKSQIVGWFKHGHRGKSKVELYQQEKNIALAEP
;
A
#
# COMPACT_ATOMS: atom_id res chain seq x y z
N MET A 1 -6.36 19.07 28.10
CA MET A 1 -4.88 18.97 28.04
C MET A 1 -4.54 17.51 27.77
N THR A 2 -4.55 17.09 26.50
CA THR A 2 -4.33 15.70 26.06
C THR A 2 -3.00 15.63 25.32
N ARG A 3 -2.15 14.70 25.76
CA ARG A 3 -0.75 14.52 25.38
C ARG A 3 -0.66 14.06 23.92
N PRO A 4 0.14 14.69 23.04
CA PRO A 4 0.12 14.41 21.60
C PRO A 4 1.02 13.24 21.13
N ASP A 5 1.66 12.48 22.02
CA ASP A 5 2.75 11.56 21.64
C ASP A 5 2.53 10.07 21.99
N GLU A 6 1.29 9.64 22.19
CA GLU A 6 1.02 8.21 22.39
C GLU A 6 0.91 7.51 21.02
N LYS A 7 2.04 6.95 20.54
CA LYS A 7 2.07 6.14 19.32
C LYS A 7 1.03 5.02 19.46
N PRO A 8 0.07 4.89 18.52
CA PRO A 8 -0.94 3.86 18.60
C PRO A 8 -0.25 2.50 18.62
N ASP A 9 -0.51 1.70 19.65
CA ASP A 9 0.12 0.39 19.84
C ASP A 9 -0.23 -0.52 18.65
N VAL A 10 0.75 -0.72 17.77
CA VAL A 10 0.63 -1.57 16.58
C VAL A 10 0.23 -2.99 16.98
N LYS A 11 0.63 -3.45 18.17
CA LYS A 11 0.21 -4.76 18.69
C LYS A 11 -1.28 -4.80 18.98
N PHE A 12 -1.85 -3.70 19.48
CA PHE A 12 -3.28 -3.56 19.68
C PHE A 12 -4.04 -3.62 18.34
N GLN A 13 -3.55 -2.95 17.29
CA GLN A 13 -4.19 -3.00 15.96
C GLN A 13 -4.09 -4.38 15.28
N ILE A 14 -2.96 -5.07 15.42
CA ILE A 14 -2.82 -6.45 14.91
C ILE A 14 -3.72 -7.41 15.70
N GLY A 15 -3.84 -7.19 17.01
CA GLY A 15 -4.75 -7.96 17.87
C GLY A 15 -6.21 -7.78 17.47
N THR A 16 -6.65 -6.54 17.22
CA THR A 16 -8.04 -6.23 16.83
C THR A 16 -8.37 -6.73 15.44
N THR A 17 -7.48 -6.59 14.45
CA THR A 17 -7.69 -7.14 13.10
C THR A 17 -7.79 -8.67 13.10
N LYS A 18 -6.96 -9.34 13.91
CA LYS A 18 -7.03 -10.81 14.09
C LYS A 18 -8.35 -11.23 14.76
N ALA A 19 -8.77 -10.54 15.81
CA ALA A 19 -10.04 -10.80 16.48
C ALA A 19 -11.24 -10.56 15.55
N LEU A 20 -11.19 -9.52 14.71
CA LEU A 20 -12.24 -9.18 13.76
C LEU A 20 -12.34 -10.23 12.64
N HIS A 21 -11.21 -10.72 12.13
CA HIS A 21 -11.17 -11.82 11.16
C HIS A 21 -11.75 -13.11 11.74
N GLN A 22 -11.39 -13.46 12.98
CA GLN A 22 -11.96 -14.62 13.67
C GLN A 22 -13.47 -14.48 13.84
N LEU A 23 -13.96 -13.29 14.20
CA LEU A 23 -15.39 -13.01 14.33
C LEU A 23 -16.13 -13.24 13.00
N MET A 24 -15.61 -12.74 11.88
CA MET A 24 -16.22 -12.96 10.55
C MET A 24 -16.33 -14.44 10.21
N PHE A 25 -15.31 -15.23 10.53
CA PHE A 25 -15.34 -16.68 10.28
C PHE A 25 -16.42 -17.37 11.14
N ILE A 26 -16.53 -17.00 12.42
CA ILE A 26 -17.56 -17.52 13.32
C ILE A 26 -18.97 -17.16 12.83
N TRP A 27 -19.16 -15.92 12.34
CA TRP A 27 -20.44 -15.50 11.76
C TRP A 27 -20.80 -16.28 10.50
N ALA A 28 -19.84 -16.55 9.63
CA ALA A 28 -20.06 -17.34 8.42
C ALA A 28 -20.46 -18.79 8.75
N GLU A 29 -19.80 -19.40 9.74
CA GLU A 29 -20.11 -20.75 10.20
C GLU A 29 -21.49 -20.82 10.87
N LEU A 30 -21.81 -19.84 11.72
CA LEU A 30 -23.12 -19.75 12.36
C LEU A 30 -24.24 -19.57 11.33
N ARG A 31 -24.04 -18.70 10.32
CA ARG A 31 -24.98 -18.50 9.22
C ARG A 31 -25.27 -19.80 8.47
N ARG A 32 -24.23 -20.57 8.14
CA ARG A 32 -24.39 -21.88 7.47
C ARG A 32 -25.23 -22.84 8.29
N ARG A 33 -24.97 -22.93 9.60
CA ARG A 33 -25.73 -23.81 10.51
C ARG A 33 -27.19 -23.39 10.65
N VAL A 34 -27.44 -22.09 10.76
CA VAL A 34 -28.81 -21.56 10.84
C VAL A 34 -29.57 -21.79 9.53
N LEU A 35 -28.92 -21.63 8.38
CA LEU A 35 -29.52 -21.93 7.08
C LEU A 35 -29.84 -23.43 6.92
N ALA A 36 -28.95 -24.32 7.37
CA ALA A 36 -29.20 -25.76 7.38
C ALA A 36 -30.36 -26.14 8.31
N ALA A 37 -30.46 -25.50 9.48
CA ALA A 37 -31.60 -25.70 10.37
C ALA A 37 -32.91 -25.18 9.72
N LEU A 38 -32.86 -24.07 8.99
CA LEU A 38 -34.00 -23.52 8.26
C LEU A 38 -34.45 -24.44 7.11
N SER A 39 -33.52 -25.04 6.37
CA SER A 39 -33.86 -26.00 5.32
C SER A 39 -34.52 -27.26 5.89
N LEU A 40 -34.01 -27.77 7.01
CA LEU A 40 -34.62 -28.90 7.72
C LEU A 40 -36.05 -28.56 8.19
N VAL A 41 -36.25 -27.41 8.84
CA VAL A 41 -37.59 -26.97 9.28
C VAL A 41 -38.55 -26.76 8.11
N LYS A 42 -38.04 -26.38 6.93
CA LYS A 42 -38.84 -26.27 5.69
C LYS A 42 -39.21 -27.64 5.12
N GLU A 43 -38.36 -28.65 5.26
CA GLU A 43 -38.55 -30.01 4.72
C GLU A 43 -39.41 -30.91 5.63
N ILE A 44 -39.41 -30.67 6.95
CA ILE A 44 -40.22 -31.42 7.94
C ILE A 44 -41.72 -31.50 7.55
N PRO A 45 -42.44 -30.41 7.21
CA PRO A 45 -43.86 -30.50 6.86
C PRO A 45 -44.12 -31.16 5.48
N ALA A 46 -43.10 -31.36 4.66
CA ALA A 46 -43.18 -32.05 3.37
C ALA A 46 -42.81 -33.54 3.46
N HIS A 47 -42.33 -34.02 4.61
CA HIS A 47 -41.93 -35.41 4.75
C HIS A 47 -43.16 -36.35 4.74
N PRO A 48 -43.17 -37.40 3.89
CA PRO A 48 -44.29 -38.33 3.75
C PRO A 48 -44.60 -39.09 5.05
N PHE A 49 -43.65 -39.16 5.99
CA PHE A 49 -43.82 -39.79 7.30
C PHE A 49 -44.75 -38.99 8.24
N ILE A 50 -44.88 -37.67 8.04
CA ILE A 50 -45.80 -36.80 8.79
C ILE A 50 -47.14 -36.67 8.06
N VAL A 51 -47.14 -36.86 6.72
CA VAL A 51 -48.31 -36.69 5.85
C VAL A 51 -49.03 -38.00 5.52
N SER A 52 -48.60 -39.15 6.04
CA SER A 52 -49.32 -40.42 5.85
C SER A 52 -50.23 -40.73 7.05
N PRO A 53 -51.52 -40.34 7.03
CA PRO A 53 -52.50 -40.97 7.88
C PRO A 53 -52.75 -42.37 7.32
N GLY A 54 -52.27 -43.39 8.03
CA GLY A 54 -52.92 -44.69 7.92
C GLY A 54 -54.42 -44.51 8.24
N PRO A 55 -55.34 -45.15 7.51
CA PRO A 55 -56.77 -44.82 7.52
C PRO A 55 -57.52 -45.10 8.85
N GLU A 56 -56.85 -45.34 9.98
CA GLU A 56 -57.50 -45.84 11.20
C GLU A 56 -57.39 -44.99 12.48
N LEU A 57 -56.81 -43.78 12.47
CA LEU A 57 -56.83 -42.93 13.68
C LEU A 57 -57.25 -41.48 13.41
N CYS A 58 -58.51 -41.31 13.02
CA CYS A 58 -59.20 -40.01 13.03
C CYS A 58 -59.68 -39.66 14.45
N HIS A 59 -58.78 -39.19 15.32
CA HIS A 59 -59.10 -38.22 16.38
C HIS A 59 -57.82 -37.75 17.07
N SER A 60 -57.13 -36.78 16.50
CA SER A 60 -56.07 -36.06 17.22
C SER A 60 -56.18 -34.56 16.97
N ASN A 61 -56.65 -33.83 17.99
CA ASN A 61 -56.59 -32.37 18.12
C ASN A 61 -55.14 -31.82 18.18
N GLY A 62 -54.11 -32.64 17.92
CA GLY A 62 -52.68 -32.31 18.04
C GLY A 62 -52.02 -31.72 16.78
N GLU A 63 -52.53 -32.01 15.59
CA GLU A 63 -52.03 -31.48 14.30
C GLU A 63 -51.94 -29.94 14.21
N PRO A 64 -52.95 -29.14 14.63
CA PRO A 64 -52.89 -27.69 14.46
C PRO A 64 -51.85 -27.02 15.37
N LYS A 65 -51.56 -27.59 16.55
CA LYS A 65 -50.57 -27.04 17.50
C LYS A 65 -49.12 -27.26 17.03
N MET A 66 -48.84 -28.39 16.38
CA MET A 66 -47.50 -28.68 15.85
C MET A 66 -47.15 -27.82 14.63
N ARG A 67 -48.14 -27.52 13.78
CA ARG A 67 -47.96 -26.63 12.62
C ARG A 67 -47.72 -25.18 13.04
N THR A 68 -48.40 -24.70 14.08
CA THR A 68 -48.21 -23.34 14.61
C THR A 68 -46.84 -23.17 15.27
N SER A 69 -46.39 -24.14 16.09
CA SER A 69 -45.04 -24.09 16.70
C SER A 69 -43.90 -24.16 15.67
N LEU A 70 -44.06 -24.95 14.59
CA LEU A 70 -43.10 -24.97 13.47
C LEU A 70 -43.05 -23.64 12.71
N GLN A 71 -44.20 -22.99 12.51
CA GLN A 71 -44.24 -21.68 11.86
C GLN A 71 -43.59 -20.60 12.72
N GLU A 72 -43.81 -20.63 14.04
CA GLU A 72 -43.16 -19.73 15.00
C GLU A 72 -41.64 -19.95 15.03
N ALA A 73 -41.20 -21.21 15.12
CA ALA A 73 -39.77 -21.55 15.06
C ALA A 73 -39.12 -21.07 13.75
N ARG A 74 -39.82 -21.21 12.62
CA ARG A 74 -39.35 -20.70 11.33
C ARG A 74 -39.24 -19.17 11.30
N ALA A 75 -40.22 -18.47 11.87
CA ALA A 75 -40.20 -17.00 11.96
C ALA A 75 -39.02 -16.51 12.82
N MET A 76 -38.79 -17.14 13.97
CA MET A 76 -37.64 -16.85 14.84
C MET A 76 -36.30 -17.13 14.14
N LEU A 77 -36.19 -18.24 13.39
CA LEU A 77 -34.97 -18.56 12.64
C LEU A 77 -34.69 -17.54 11.53
N LYS A 78 -35.74 -17.09 10.83
CA LYS A 78 -35.63 -16.06 9.80
C LYS A 78 -35.15 -14.73 10.37
N ASP A 79 -35.71 -14.31 11.50
CA ASP A 79 -35.28 -13.09 12.22
C ASP A 79 -33.80 -13.19 12.66
N ASN A 80 -33.39 -14.36 13.15
CA ASN A 80 -31.98 -14.59 13.49
C ASN A 80 -31.05 -14.47 12.27
N VAL A 81 -31.43 -14.97 11.09
CA VAL A 81 -30.63 -14.80 9.86
C VAL A 81 -30.48 -13.31 9.51
N GLU A 82 -31.56 -12.53 9.57
CA GLU A 82 -31.53 -11.10 9.26
C GLU A 82 -30.63 -10.31 10.23
N ARG A 83 -30.67 -10.65 11.53
CA ARG A 83 -29.77 -10.08 12.54
C ARG A 83 -28.31 -10.43 12.25
N LEU A 84 -28.02 -11.67 11.84
CA LEU A 84 -26.66 -12.10 11.48
C LEU A 84 -26.12 -11.35 10.26
N ASP A 85 -26.96 -11.13 9.24
CA ASP A 85 -26.57 -10.36 8.06
C ASP A 85 -26.26 -8.89 8.43
N SER A 86 -27.10 -8.27 9.27
CA SER A 86 -26.85 -6.91 9.79
C SER A 86 -25.54 -6.80 10.58
N LEU A 87 -25.24 -7.77 11.45
CA LEU A 87 -24.00 -7.81 12.21
C LEU A 87 -22.77 -8.01 11.31
N THR A 88 -22.92 -8.83 10.26
CA THR A 88 -21.86 -9.07 9.27
C THR A 88 -21.53 -7.79 8.51
N GLU A 89 -22.55 -7.04 8.07
CA GLU A 89 -22.37 -5.78 7.36
C GLU A 89 -21.66 -4.72 8.23
N LYS A 90 -22.09 -4.57 9.49
CA LYS A 90 -21.44 -3.68 10.47
C LYS A 90 -19.98 -4.07 10.70
N THR A 91 -19.69 -5.37 10.80
CA THR A 91 -18.33 -5.89 10.98
C THR A 91 -17.46 -5.57 9.77
N LYS A 92 -18.00 -5.72 8.55
CA LYS A 92 -17.29 -5.38 7.30
C LYS A 92 -17.00 -3.88 7.20
N ALA A 93 -17.95 -3.03 7.57
CA ALA A 93 -17.76 -1.59 7.62
C ALA A 93 -16.67 -1.18 8.62
N LEU A 94 -16.68 -1.75 9.82
CA LEU A 94 -15.65 -1.52 10.84
C LEU A 94 -14.28 -1.97 10.35
N ASN A 95 -14.19 -3.15 9.72
CA ASN A 95 -12.96 -3.66 9.15
C ASN A 95 -12.38 -2.70 8.10
N SER A 96 -13.22 -2.21 7.18
CA SER A 96 -12.81 -1.23 6.17
C SER A 96 -12.27 0.07 6.78
N LEU A 97 -12.89 0.54 7.87
CA LEU A 97 -12.44 1.74 8.58
C LEU A 97 -11.08 1.52 9.25
N VAL A 98 -10.92 0.40 9.95
CA VAL A 98 -9.64 0.02 10.60
C VAL A 98 -8.52 -0.07 9.56
N PHE A 99 -8.76 -0.72 8.42
CA PHE A 99 -7.78 -0.80 7.33
C PHE A 99 -7.43 0.58 6.76
N ASN A 100 -8.42 1.46 6.56
CA ASN A 100 -8.16 2.80 6.06
C ASN A 100 -7.32 3.63 7.08
N LEU A 101 -7.64 3.50 8.37
CA LEU A 101 -6.88 4.18 9.43
C LEU A 101 -5.43 3.66 9.51
N ALA A 102 -5.22 2.35 9.42
CA ALA A 102 -3.89 1.75 9.38
C ALA A 102 -3.09 2.24 8.17
N ASN A 103 -3.68 2.22 6.97
CA ASN A 103 -3.05 2.73 5.75
C ASN A 103 -2.69 4.21 5.84
N LEU A 104 -3.54 5.03 6.47
CA LEU A 104 -3.27 6.45 6.69
C LEU A 104 -2.07 6.63 7.63
N HIS A 105 -1.98 5.83 8.69
CA HIS A 105 -0.86 5.86 9.62
C HIS A 105 0.46 5.45 8.94
N ASP A 106 0.45 4.37 8.18
CA ASP A 106 1.62 3.92 7.40
C ASP A 106 2.04 4.97 6.38
N SER A 107 1.08 5.59 5.70
CA SER A 107 1.34 6.68 4.75
C SER A 107 1.98 7.89 5.45
N ARG A 108 1.52 8.24 6.66
CA ARG A 108 2.12 9.33 7.45
C ARG A 108 3.55 9.00 7.88
N ALA A 109 3.78 7.78 8.38
CA ALA A 109 5.11 7.34 8.76
C ALA A 109 6.08 7.38 7.57
N ALA A 110 5.63 6.87 6.41
CA ALA A 110 6.41 6.90 5.17
C ALA A 110 6.68 8.33 4.68
N VAL A 111 5.72 9.25 4.79
CA VAL A 111 5.91 10.67 4.44
C VAL A 111 6.91 11.34 5.37
N GLU A 112 6.85 11.05 6.66
CA GLU A 112 7.79 11.62 7.63
C GLU A 112 9.21 11.09 7.41
N GLU A 113 9.34 9.78 7.15
CA GLU A 113 10.61 9.17 6.79
C GLU A 113 11.17 9.75 5.48
N ALA A 114 10.32 9.93 4.47
CA ALA A 114 10.72 10.56 3.20
C ALA A 114 11.16 12.02 3.40
N ARG A 115 10.51 12.77 4.29
CA ARG A 115 10.93 14.15 4.64
C ARG A 115 12.28 14.17 5.34
N ALA A 116 12.49 13.29 6.31
CA ALA A 116 13.77 13.15 7.00
C ALA A 116 14.89 12.76 6.01
N ALA A 117 14.64 11.77 5.15
CA ALA A 117 15.57 11.35 4.11
C ALA A 117 15.87 12.50 3.12
N ASN A 118 14.87 13.29 2.74
CA ASN A 118 15.06 14.42 1.85
C ASN A 118 15.89 15.55 2.49
N ALA A 119 15.70 15.81 3.80
CA ALA A 119 16.52 16.75 4.54
C ALA A 119 18.00 16.30 4.62
N VAL A 120 18.24 15.00 4.81
CA VAL A 120 19.58 14.40 4.76
C VAL A 120 20.16 14.52 3.35
N ALA A 121 19.39 14.19 2.31
CA ALA A 121 19.84 14.31 0.92
C ALA A 121 20.24 15.75 0.56
N THR A 122 19.47 16.74 1.02
CA THR A 122 19.78 18.16 0.80
C THR A 122 21.09 18.57 1.48
N SER A 123 21.33 18.08 2.70
CA SER A 123 22.57 18.33 3.42
C SER A 123 23.77 17.67 2.74
N LEU A 124 23.62 16.42 2.30
CA LEU A 124 24.63 15.70 1.53
C LEU A 124 24.98 16.43 0.24
N GLN A 125 23.97 16.93 -0.50
CA GLN A 125 24.20 17.66 -1.74
C GLN A 125 25.11 18.88 -1.53
N ARG A 126 24.97 19.60 -0.41
CA ARG A 126 25.83 20.75 -0.07
C ARG A 126 27.27 20.32 0.19
N ILE A 127 27.46 19.25 0.95
CA ILE A 127 28.78 18.70 1.27
C ILE A 127 29.48 18.22 0.00
N THR A 128 28.78 17.41 -0.81
CA THR A 128 29.32 16.87 -2.06
C THR A 128 29.69 17.99 -3.03
N SER A 129 28.86 19.04 -3.13
CA SER A 129 29.18 20.24 -3.93
C SER A 129 30.49 20.90 -3.49
N LEU A 130 30.72 21.04 -2.18
CA LEU A 130 31.96 21.60 -1.64
C LEU A 130 33.17 20.71 -1.94
N THR A 131 33.03 19.39 -1.79
CA THR A 131 34.09 18.42 -2.12
C THR A 131 34.49 18.51 -3.59
N PHE A 132 33.54 18.70 -4.51
CA PHE A 132 33.84 18.85 -5.94
C PHE A 132 34.69 20.09 -6.27
N VAL A 133 34.59 21.16 -5.48
CA VAL A 133 35.44 22.35 -5.63
C VAL A 133 36.78 22.16 -4.93
N TYR A 134 36.76 21.57 -3.74
CA TYR A 134 37.97 21.41 -2.93
C TYR A 134 38.95 20.40 -3.55
N LEU A 135 38.44 19.27 -4.06
CA LEU A 135 39.26 18.19 -4.61
C LEU A 135 40.22 18.62 -5.74
N PRO A 136 39.79 19.36 -6.79
CA PRO A 136 40.71 19.86 -7.83
C PRO A 136 41.72 20.88 -7.30
N ILE A 137 41.33 21.72 -6.33
CA ILE A 137 42.24 22.70 -5.71
C ILE A 137 43.31 21.97 -4.88
N THR A 138 42.90 20.97 -4.09
CA THR A 138 43.82 20.13 -3.33
C THR A 138 44.74 19.36 -4.27
N LEU A 139 44.23 18.83 -5.38
CA LEU A 139 45.05 18.12 -6.37
C LEU A 139 46.10 19.04 -6.99
N ALA A 140 45.72 20.27 -7.37
CA ALA A 140 46.67 21.29 -7.82
C ALA A 140 47.70 21.60 -6.71
N ALA A 141 47.26 21.85 -5.47
CA ALA A 141 48.15 22.09 -4.35
C ALA A 141 49.12 20.94 -4.10
N THR A 142 48.69 19.68 -4.25
CA THR A 142 49.59 18.51 -4.13
C THR A 142 50.61 18.42 -5.26
N ILE A 143 50.20 18.70 -6.51
CA ILE A 143 51.11 18.68 -7.67
C ILE A 143 52.19 19.76 -7.53
N TYR A 144 51.83 20.95 -7.07
CA TYR A 144 52.77 22.05 -6.87
C TYR A 144 53.56 21.95 -5.54
N GLY A 145 53.00 21.29 -4.52
CA GLY A 145 53.69 20.99 -3.26
C GLY A 145 54.73 19.87 -3.40
N MET A 146 54.56 18.98 -4.37
CA MET A 146 55.60 18.06 -4.81
C MET A 146 56.59 18.84 -5.69
N ASN A 147 57.75 19.22 -5.15
CA ASN A 147 58.81 20.01 -5.81
C ASN A 147 59.11 19.55 -7.27
N LEU A 148 58.41 20.14 -8.24
CA LEU A 148 58.72 19.99 -9.67
C LEU A 148 59.76 21.05 -10.06
N SER A 149 61.00 20.84 -9.63
CA SER A 149 62.17 21.64 -10.05
C SER A 149 62.37 21.85 -11.56
N PRO A 150 61.81 21.05 -12.51
CA PRO A 150 61.98 21.36 -13.94
C PRO A 150 60.94 22.33 -14.55
N ILE A 151 59.80 22.59 -13.90
CA ILE A 151 58.72 23.43 -14.47
C ILE A 151 58.84 24.90 -14.03
N THR A 152 59.54 25.18 -12.92
CA THR A 152 59.79 26.54 -12.43
C THR A 152 61.14 27.06 -12.93
N GLY A 153 61.44 26.82 -14.22
CA GLY A 153 62.55 27.48 -14.89
C GLY A 153 62.46 28.98 -14.64
N ASP A 154 63.55 29.51 -14.10
CA ASP A 154 63.96 30.89 -13.85
C ASP A 154 62.94 32.03 -14.10
N GLU A 155 62.95 33.03 -13.21
CA GLU A 155 62.08 34.23 -13.17
C GLU A 155 60.80 34.14 -12.31
N GLY A 156 61.02 34.13 -10.99
CA GLY A 156 60.38 34.93 -9.92
C GLY A 156 58.86 35.22 -9.83
N GLN A 157 58.06 35.13 -10.89
CA GLN A 157 56.63 35.49 -10.87
C GLN A 157 55.73 34.60 -11.76
N LYS A 158 56.29 33.81 -12.68
CA LYS A 158 55.49 32.97 -13.62
C LYS A 158 54.86 31.73 -12.96
N GLY A 159 55.46 31.19 -11.89
CA GLY A 159 54.97 29.98 -11.21
C GLY A 159 53.61 30.15 -10.50
N ILE A 160 53.35 31.31 -9.89
CA ILE A 160 52.06 31.61 -9.23
C ILE A 160 50.93 31.74 -10.27
N TRP A 161 51.21 32.36 -11.42
CA TRP A 161 50.25 32.50 -12.50
C TRP A 161 49.93 31.15 -13.15
N ALA A 162 50.95 30.29 -13.31
CA ALA A 162 50.76 28.92 -13.78
C ALA A 162 49.91 28.09 -12.81
N PHE A 163 50.10 28.25 -11.49
CA PHE A 163 49.25 27.60 -10.47
C PHE A 163 47.78 27.98 -10.63
N PHE A 164 47.48 29.28 -10.78
CA PHE A 164 46.12 29.76 -11.01
C PHE A 164 45.53 29.25 -12.33
N ALA A 165 46.33 29.22 -13.40
CA ALA A 165 45.88 28.71 -14.71
C ALA A 165 45.55 27.21 -14.67
N VAL A 166 46.38 26.40 -14.01
CA VAL A 166 46.16 24.95 -13.89
C VAL A 166 44.96 24.66 -13.00
N SER A 167 44.84 25.32 -11.85
CA SER A 167 43.70 25.12 -10.93
C SER A 167 42.37 25.62 -11.53
N ALA A 168 42.36 26.76 -12.23
CA ALA A 168 41.19 27.24 -12.96
C ALA A 168 40.81 26.28 -14.10
N GLY A 169 41.79 25.79 -14.86
CA GLY A 169 41.56 24.78 -15.91
C GLY A 169 40.95 23.50 -15.35
N LEU A 170 41.48 23.02 -14.21
CA LEU A 170 40.97 21.82 -13.55
C LEU A 170 39.53 21.99 -13.07
N LEU A 171 39.19 23.18 -12.55
CA LEU A 171 37.82 23.56 -12.14
C LEU A 171 36.84 23.58 -13.31
N VAL A 172 37.25 24.14 -14.45
CA VAL A 172 36.43 24.18 -15.67
C VAL A 172 36.18 22.76 -16.19
N VAL A 173 37.19 21.88 -16.12
CA VAL A 173 37.06 20.47 -16.51
C VAL A 173 36.09 19.73 -15.58
N THR A 174 36.21 19.86 -14.25
CA THR A 174 35.30 19.17 -13.32
C THR A 174 33.86 19.67 -13.45
N ILE A 175 33.64 20.98 -13.57
CA ILE A 175 32.30 21.54 -13.80
C ILE A 175 31.74 21.10 -15.15
N GLY A 176 32.57 21.11 -16.21
CA GLY A 176 32.18 20.69 -17.56
C GLY A 176 31.75 19.23 -17.61
N VAL A 177 32.53 18.31 -17.01
CA VAL A 177 32.21 16.88 -16.96
C VAL A 177 30.91 16.62 -16.19
N LEU A 178 30.70 17.29 -15.05
CA LEU A 178 29.46 17.17 -14.29
C LEU A 178 28.26 17.73 -15.05
N GLY A 179 28.40 18.90 -15.67
CA GLY A 179 27.35 19.52 -16.48
C GLY A 179 26.92 18.62 -17.64
N ILE A 180 27.90 18.07 -18.39
CA ILE A 180 27.65 17.14 -19.50
C ILE A 180 26.97 15.86 -19.00
N TRP A 181 27.39 15.32 -17.86
CA TRP A 181 26.83 14.11 -17.29
C TRP A 181 25.38 14.30 -16.82
N ILE A 182 25.09 15.41 -16.13
CA ILE A 182 23.73 15.79 -15.70
C ILE A 182 22.84 16.00 -16.93
N TRP A 183 23.33 16.71 -17.95
CA TRP A 183 22.58 17.00 -19.15
C TRP A 183 22.23 15.73 -19.93
N LYS A 184 23.18 14.79 -20.07
CA LYS A 184 22.95 13.48 -20.68
C LYS A 184 21.91 12.67 -19.89
N SER A 185 21.96 12.69 -18.56
CA SER A 185 21.01 11.97 -17.70
C SER A 185 19.58 12.50 -17.87
N GLN A 186 19.41 13.83 -17.92
CA GLN A 186 18.11 14.48 -18.12
C GLN A 186 17.51 14.17 -19.50
N ILE A 187 18.31 14.21 -20.56
CA ILE A 187 17.86 13.91 -21.94
C ILE A 187 17.42 12.45 -22.07
N VAL A 188 18.18 11.51 -21.50
CA VAL A 188 17.83 10.07 -21.52
C VAL A 188 16.57 9.80 -20.69
N GLY A 189 16.39 10.49 -19.56
CA GLY A 189 15.18 10.40 -18.74
C GLY A 189 13.91 10.87 -19.45
N TRP A 190 14.01 11.96 -20.22
CA TRP A 190 12.90 12.51 -21.02
C TRP A 190 12.52 11.57 -22.17
N PHE A 191 13.51 11.00 -22.87
CA PHE A 191 13.26 10.02 -23.94
C PHE A 191 12.59 8.73 -23.44
N LYS A 192 12.90 8.29 -22.22
CA LYS A 192 12.30 7.07 -21.63
C LYS A 192 10.82 7.25 -21.21
N HIS A 193 10.40 8.46 -20.85
CA HIS A 193 9.01 8.73 -20.46
C HIS A 193 8.07 8.89 -21.66
N GLY A 194 8.57 9.31 -22.82
CA GLY A 194 7.77 9.47 -24.04
C GLY A 194 7.18 8.17 -24.61
N HIS A 195 7.79 7.01 -24.33
CA HIS A 195 7.36 5.72 -24.90
C HIS A 195 6.46 4.86 -23.99
N ARG A 196 6.30 5.19 -22.70
CA ARG A 196 5.47 4.40 -21.77
C ARG A 196 4.00 4.80 -21.73
N GLY A 197 3.63 5.95 -22.29
CA GLY A 197 2.25 6.46 -22.28
C GLY A 197 1.31 5.80 -23.30
N LYS A 198 1.84 5.19 -24.37
CA LYS A 198 1.00 4.61 -25.45
C LYS A 198 0.46 3.21 -25.15
N SER A 199 1.18 2.40 -24.37
CA SER A 199 0.80 1.00 -24.12
C SER A 199 -0.46 0.83 -23.25
N LYS A 200 -0.73 1.74 -22.31
CA LYS A 200 -1.95 1.63 -21.48
C LYS A 200 -3.22 2.02 -22.20
N VAL A 201 -3.16 3.01 -23.10
CA VAL A 201 -4.35 3.49 -23.82
C VAL A 201 -4.83 2.41 -24.82
N GLU A 202 -3.91 1.69 -25.45
CA GLU A 202 -4.26 0.60 -26.38
C GLU A 202 -4.86 -0.62 -25.65
N LEU A 203 -4.39 -0.96 -24.45
CA LEU A 203 -4.95 -2.05 -23.65
C LEU A 203 -6.38 -1.78 -23.18
N TYR A 204 -6.68 -0.54 -22.76
CA TYR A 204 -8.06 -0.16 -22.41
C TYR A 204 -8.99 -0.15 -23.62
N GLN A 205 -8.48 0.25 -24.80
CA GLN A 205 -9.28 0.25 -26.02
C GLN A 205 -9.53 -1.18 -26.51
N GLN A 206 -8.56 -2.08 -26.36
CA GLN A 206 -8.67 -3.49 -26.71
C GLN A 206 -9.64 -4.23 -25.76
N GLU A 207 -9.57 -3.98 -24.45
CA GLU A 207 -10.48 -4.58 -23.47
C GLU A 207 -11.94 -4.13 -23.69
N LYS A 208 -12.13 -2.85 -24.04
CA LYS A 208 -13.46 -2.30 -24.37
C LYS A 208 -14.05 -2.88 -25.67
N ASN A 209 -13.20 -3.15 -26.67
CA ASN A 209 -13.63 -3.76 -27.92
C ASN A 209 -13.98 -5.25 -27.77
N ILE A 210 -13.32 -5.96 -26.85
CA ILE A 210 -13.63 -7.36 -26.54
C ILE A 210 -14.96 -7.46 -25.77
N ALA A 211 -15.21 -6.57 -24.81
CA ALA A 211 -16.47 -6.54 -24.04
C ALA A 211 -17.72 -6.16 -24.86
N LEU A 212 -17.54 -5.52 -26.02
CA LEU A 212 -18.63 -5.16 -26.96
C LEU A 212 -18.85 -6.20 -28.06
N ALA A 213 -18.03 -7.26 -28.11
CA ALA A 213 -18.08 -8.31 -29.13
C ALA A 213 -18.67 -9.64 -28.62
N GLU A 214 -19.06 -9.74 -27.35
CA GLU A 214 -19.86 -10.87 -26.85
C GLU A 214 -21.37 -10.57 -27.02
N PRO A 215 -22.08 -11.35 -27.84
CA PRO A 215 -23.53 -11.21 -28.07
C PRO A 215 -24.39 -11.74 -26.91
#